data_AF-A0A8E1RU10-F1
#
_entry.id   AF-A0A8E1RU10-F1
#
_cell.length_a   1.000
_cell.length_b   1.000
_cell.length_c   1.000
_cell.angle_alpha   90.00
_cell.angle_beta   90.00
_cell.angle_gamma   90.00
#
_symmetry.space_group_name_H-M   'P 1'
#
loop_
_entity.id
_entity.type
_entity.pdbx_description
1 polymer ?
#
loop_
_entity_poly.entity_id
_entity_poly.type
_entity_poly.pdbx_seq_one_letter_code
_entity_poly.pdbx_strand_id
1 'polypeptide(L)'
;MTILSTLSESSHVNFIEQLIALPLPASADLFDVADICAAFASALVEVDTIRERNALCGRLLHALDELEHRCDDDLPPHLIEQLIAGDAAPSCMSDSWQDTATPVSYAQALAQAILGNTLPQSVNKALTGLLHDMVHLLADFVKEPYLHA
;
A
#
# COMPACT_ATOMS: atom_id res chain seq x y z
N MET A 1 18.63 8.42 29.19
CA MET A 1 18.53 7.94 27.80
C MET A 1 17.05 7.97 27.42
N THR A 2 16.47 9.16 27.32
CA THR A 2 15.01 9.36 27.30
C THR A 2 14.60 10.48 26.34
N ILE A 3 15.42 11.53 26.24
CA ILE A 3 15.14 12.72 25.42
C ILE A 3 15.19 12.42 23.91
N LEU A 4 16.08 11.54 23.47
CA LEU A 4 16.18 11.13 22.06
C LEU A 4 15.00 10.23 21.65
N SER A 5 14.58 9.32 22.54
CA SER A 5 13.41 8.45 22.32
C SER A 5 12.12 9.27 22.21
N THR A 6 11.92 10.25 23.09
CA THR A 6 10.74 11.13 23.06
C THR A 6 10.69 12.03 21.82
N LEU A 7 11.84 12.45 21.29
CA LEU A 7 11.88 13.25 20.06
C LEU A 7 11.54 12.39 18.84
N SER A 8 12.11 11.18 18.75
CA SER A 8 11.80 10.23 17.66
C SER A 8 10.31 9.87 17.65
N GLU A 9 9.75 9.47 18.80
CA GLU A 9 8.32 9.15 18.94
C GLU A 9 7.45 10.35 18.56
N SER A 10 7.79 11.57 18.99
CA SER A 10 7.01 12.77 18.63
C SER A 10 7.03 13.08 17.13
N SER A 11 8.15 12.85 16.44
CA SER A 11 8.22 13.00 14.99
C SER A 11 7.47 11.91 14.23
N HIS A 12 7.49 10.67 14.74
CA HIS A 12 6.75 9.56 14.14
C HIS A 12 5.24 9.74 14.27
N VAL A 13 4.74 10.13 15.46
CA VAL A 13 3.31 10.42 15.68
C VAL A 13 2.85 11.54 14.75
N ASN A 14 3.64 12.60 14.60
CA ASN A 14 3.33 13.70 13.68
C ASN A 14 3.27 13.23 12.21
N PHE A 15 4.12 12.29 11.79
CA PHE A 15 4.10 11.74 10.44
C PHE A 15 2.84 10.89 10.18
N ILE A 16 2.45 10.00 11.11
CA ILE A 16 1.24 9.17 10.97
C ILE A 16 -0.02 10.04 10.90
N GLU A 17 -0.12 11.06 11.75
CA GLU A 17 -1.25 11.99 11.72
C GLU A 17 -1.32 12.77 10.39
N GLN A 18 -0.18 13.23 9.87
CA GLN A 18 -0.10 13.90 8.57
C GLN A 18 -0.52 12.95 7.43
N LEU A 19 -0.06 11.71 7.46
CA LEU A 19 -0.38 10.71 6.44
C LEU A 19 -1.88 10.38 6.44
N ILE A 20 -2.49 10.20 7.62
CA ILE A 20 -3.94 9.98 7.76
C ILE A 20 -4.74 11.17 7.20
N ALA A 21 -4.26 12.39 7.41
CA ALA A 21 -4.93 13.63 6.98
C ALA A 21 -4.73 13.95 5.49
N LEU A 22 -3.69 13.44 4.85
CA LEU A 22 -3.34 13.74 3.46
C LEU A 22 -4.43 13.20 2.52
N PRO A 23 -5.22 13.99 1.80
CA PRO A 23 -6.22 13.46 0.86
C PRO A 23 -5.55 12.72 -0.31
N LEU A 24 -6.24 11.74 -0.89
CA LEU A 24 -5.81 11.15 -2.15
C LEU A 24 -5.97 12.20 -3.27
N PRO A 25 -4.90 12.60 -3.99
CA PRO A 25 -5.03 13.59 -5.05
C PRO A 25 -5.87 13.04 -6.21
N ALA A 26 -6.85 13.81 -6.69
CA ALA A 26 -7.65 13.40 -7.85
C ALA A 26 -6.82 13.26 -9.15
N SER A 27 -5.66 13.91 -9.20
CA SER A 27 -4.71 13.84 -10.30
C SER A 27 -3.60 12.79 -10.10
N ALA A 28 -3.62 12.04 -9.00
CA ALA A 28 -2.66 10.95 -8.78
C ALA A 28 -2.76 9.98 -9.96
N ASP A 29 -1.65 9.44 -10.44
CA ASP A 29 -1.67 8.35 -11.43
C ASP A 29 -1.57 6.98 -10.75
N LEU A 30 -1.49 5.90 -11.54
CA LEU A 30 -1.39 4.54 -11.01
C LEU A 30 -0.20 4.36 -10.04
N PHE A 31 0.95 4.98 -10.36
CA PHE A 31 2.17 4.82 -9.58
C PHE A 31 2.09 5.61 -8.28
N ASP A 32 1.52 6.82 -8.32
CA ASP A 32 1.25 7.62 -7.13
C ASP A 32 0.32 6.88 -6.16
N VAL A 33 -0.76 6.29 -6.66
CA VAL A 33 -1.71 5.54 -5.83
C VAL A 33 -1.04 4.30 -5.22
N ALA A 34 -0.21 3.60 -5.98
CA ALA A 34 0.57 2.47 -5.48
C ALA A 34 1.52 2.87 -4.34
N ASP A 35 2.23 3.99 -4.48
CA ASP A 35 3.12 4.51 -3.43
C ASP A 35 2.35 4.93 -2.17
N ILE A 36 1.17 5.53 -2.35
CA ILE A 36 0.31 5.93 -1.24
C ILE A 36 -0.22 4.69 -0.50
N CYS A 37 -0.61 3.63 -1.22
CA CYS A 37 -0.95 2.34 -0.63
C CYS A 37 0.21 1.78 0.21
N ALA A 38 1.42 1.74 -0.36
CA ALA A 38 2.61 1.26 0.33
C ALA A 38 2.90 2.08 1.59
N ALA A 39 2.82 3.42 1.51
CA ALA A 39 3.01 4.31 2.65
C ALA A 39 2.00 4.04 3.79
N PHE A 40 0.72 3.83 3.47
CA PHE A 40 -0.28 3.47 4.48
C PHE A 40 0.01 2.09 5.10
N ALA A 41 0.45 1.12 4.30
CA ALA A 41 0.76 -0.21 4.79
C ALA A 41 2.03 -0.23 5.68
N SER A 42 3.07 0.53 5.33
CA SER A 42 4.24 0.77 6.18
C SER A 42 3.89 1.50 7.46
N ALA A 43 3.00 2.50 7.41
CA ALA A 43 2.50 3.14 8.61
C ALA A 43 1.74 2.17 9.52
N LEU A 44 0.99 1.22 8.94
CA LEU A 44 0.15 0.28 9.69
C LEU A 44 0.96 -0.67 10.58
N VAL A 45 2.18 -1.05 10.18
CA VAL A 45 3.05 -1.93 11.00
C VAL A 45 3.64 -1.22 12.23
N GLU A 46 3.69 0.12 12.21
CA GLU A 46 4.29 0.95 13.26
C GLU A 46 3.28 1.42 14.33
N VAL A 47 1.97 1.32 14.06
CA VAL A 47 0.93 1.85 14.96
C VAL A 47 0.49 0.84 16.02
N ASP A 48 0.43 1.29 17.27
CA ASP A 48 -0.08 0.49 18.40
C ASP A 48 -1.54 0.81 18.77
N THR A 49 -2.06 1.97 18.32
CA THR A 49 -3.41 2.39 18.70
C THR A 49 -4.48 1.90 17.73
N ILE A 50 -5.60 1.43 18.27
CA ILE A 50 -6.77 1.02 17.48
C ILE A 50 -7.27 2.16 16.59
N ARG A 51 -7.19 3.41 17.08
CA ARG A 51 -7.64 4.59 16.36
C ARG A 51 -6.83 4.85 15.09
N GLU A 52 -5.50 4.88 15.20
CA GLU A 52 -4.62 5.09 14.05
C GLU A 52 -4.70 3.92 13.08
N ARG A 53 -4.71 2.69 13.59
CA ARG A 53 -4.89 1.49 12.77
C ARG A 53 -6.18 1.55 11.96
N ASN A 54 -7.31 1.89 12.59
CA ASN A 54 -8.59 1.99 11.90
C ASN A 54 -8.59 3.11 10.85
N ALA A 55 -8.00 4.26 11.17
CA ALA A 55 -7.87 5.36 10.22
C ALA A 55 -7.03 4.95 9.01
N LEU A 56 -5.85 4.37 9.24
CA LEU A 56 -4.96 3.87 8.17
C LEU A 56 -5.61 2.77 7.35
N CYS A 57 -6.29 1.79 7.97
CA CYS A 57 -7.01 0.76 7.23
C CYS A 57 -8.12 1.35 6.34
N GLY A 58 -8.89 2.32 6.84
CA GLY A 58 -9.91 3.00 6.04
C GLY A 58 -9.32 3.77 4.86
N ARG A 59 -8.19 4.47 5.08
CA ARG A 59 -7.45 5.19 4.04
C ARG A 59 -6.85 4.25 3.00
N LEU A 60 -6.27 3.14 3.44
CA LEU A 60 -5.71 2.11 2.58
C LEU A 60 -6.78 1.41 1.75
N LEU A 61 -7.93 1.08 2.33
CA LEU A 61 -9.05 0.50 1.57
C LEU A 61 -9.52 1.41 0.44
N HIS A 62 -9.63 2.71 0.70
CA HIS A 62 -9.98 3.67 -0.34
C HIS A 62 -8.89 3.77 -1.43
N ALA A 63 -7.61 3.78 -1.05
CA ALA A 63 -6.52 3.82 -2.02
C ALA A 63 -6.42 2.52 -2.84
N LEU A 64 -6.71 1.35 -2.26
CA LEU A 64 -6.75 0.07 -2.96
C LEU A 64 -7.91 -0.01 -3.97
N ASP A 65 -9.07 0.55 -3.65
CA ASP A 65 -10.22 0.67 -4.58
C ASP A 65 -9.87 1.55 -5.78
N GLU A 66 -9.14 2.64 -5.54
CA GLU A 66 -8.62 3.50 -6.62
C GLU A 66 -7.51 2.81 -7.43
N LEU A 67 -6.64 2.02 -6.79
CA LEU A 67 -5.61 1.23 -7.45
C LEU A 67 -6.23 0.22 -8.42
N GLU A 68 -7.29 -0.47 -7.98
CA GLU A 68 -8.06 -1.42 -8.79
C GLU A 68 -8.63 -0.73 -10.05
N HIS A 69 -9.35 0.38 -9.88
CA HIS A 69 -9.91 1.15 -10.99
C HIS A 69 -8.84 1.57 -12.01
N ARG A 70 -7.67 2.02 -11.53
CA ARG A 70 -6.58 2.48 -12.40
C ARG A 70 -5.84 1.36 -13.10
N CYS A 71 -5.89 0.14 -12.58
CA CYS A 71 -5.37 -1.02 -13.29
C CYS A 71 -6.26 -1.41 -14.48
N ASP A 72 -7.57 -1.11 -14.40
CA ASP A 72 -8.54 -1.38 -15.46
C ASP A 72 -8.59 -0.26 -16.52
N ASP A 73 -8.08 0.92 -16.20
CA ASP A 73 -8.00 2.08 -17.10
C ASP A 73 -6.82 2.01 -18.09
N ASP A 74 -6.94 2.70 -19.22
CA ASP A 74 -5.83 2.88 -20.15
C ASP A 74 -4.68 3.67 -19.49
N LEU A 75 -3.46 3.13 -19.55
CA LEU A 75 -2.29 3.78 -18.98
C LEU A 75 -1.95 5.08 -19.70
N PRO A 76 -1.68 6.17 -18.97
CA PRO A 76 -1.28 7.43 -19.57
C PRO A 76 0.13 7.32 -20.20
N PRO A 77 0.43 8.10 -21.27
CA PRO A 77 1.66 7.95 -22.04
C PRO A 77 2.95 8.04 -21.22
N HIS A 78 2.99 8.90 -20.20
CA HIS A 78 4.19 9.08 -19.36
C HIS A 78 4.48 7.87 -18.47
N LEU A 79 3.47 7.06 -18.13
CA LEU A 79 3.68 5.80 -17.41
C LEU A 79 4.18 4.71 -18.36
N ILE A 80 3.61 4.65 -19.57
CA ILE A 80 4.10 3.72 -20.61
C ILE A 80 5.58 3.99 -20.89
N GLU A 81 5.97 5.25 -21.07
CA GLU A 81 7.36 5.65 -21.26
C GLU A 81 8.29 5.17 -20.13
N GLN A 82 7.83 5.21 -18.88
CA GLN A 82 8.59 4.69 -17.73
C GLN A 82 8.68 3.16 -17.76
N LEU A 83 7.58 2.47 -18.05
CA LEU A 83 7.51 1.01 -18.10
C LEU A 83 8.36 0.43 -19.24
N ILE A 84 8.51 1.13 -20.36
CA ILE A 84 9.35 0.66 -21.48
C ILE A 84 10.83 1.04 -21.34
N ALA A 85 11.16 2.01 -20.48
CA ALA A 85 12.54 2.49 -20.31
C ALA A 85 13.40 1.55 -19.44
N GLY A 86 12.77 0.69 -18.64
CA GLY A 86 13.46 -0.25 -17.76
C GLY A 86 14.04 -1.47 -18.50
N ASP A 87 15.11 -2.02 -17.96
CA ASP A 87 15.64 -3.31 -18.42
C ASP A 87 14.66 -4.43 -18.07
N ALA A 88 14.43 -5.34 -19.03
CA ALA A 88 13.60 -6.51 -18.83
C ALA A 88 14.12 -7.37 -17.66
N ALA A 89 13.31 -7.52 -16.62
CA ALA A 89 13.59 -8.33 -15.45
C ALA A 89 12.50 -9.40 -15.26
N PRO A 90 12.80 -10.55 -14.64
CA PRO A 90 11.76 -11.48 -14.21
C PRO A 90 10.80 -10.76 -13.25
N SER A 91 9.50 -10.98 -13.44
CA SER A 91 8.48 -10.40 -12.57
C SER A 91 8.67 -10.83 -11.11
N CYS A 92 8.41 -9.92 -10.19
CA CYS A 92 8.34 -10.13 -8.75
C CYS A 92 7.12 -10.97 -8.37
N MET A 93 6.11 -11.01 -9.24
CA MET A 93 4.92 -11.83 -9.08
C MET A 93 5.02 -13.14 -9.86
N SER A 94 4.51 -14.21 -9.26
CA SER A 94 4.36 -15.48 -9.95
C SER A 94 3.35 -15.38 -11.09
N ASP A 95 3.53 -16.17 -12.15
CA ASP A 95 2.62 -16.22 -13.31
C ASP A 95 1.14 -16.41 -12.95
N SER A 96 0.83 -17.10 -11.85
CA SER A 96 -0.56 -17.30 -11.42
C SER A 96 -1.25 -16.03 -10.90
N TRP A 97 -0.52 -14.97 -10.61
CA TRP A 97 -0.98 -13.76 -9.93
C TRP A 97 -0.69 -12.48 -10.74
N GLN A 98 -0.48 -12.62 -12.05
CA GLN A 98 -0.22 -11.47 -12.94
C GLN A 98 -1.49 -10.70 -13.32
N ASP A 99 -2.67 -11.12 -12.85
CA ASP A 99 -3.84 -10.23 -12.79
C ASP A 99 -3.75 -9.36 -11.52
N THR A 100 -3.87 -8.04 -11.66
CA THR A 100 -3.80 -7.11 -10.51
C THR A 100 -5.05 -7.18 -9.64
N ALA A 101 -6.18 -7.62 -10.19
CA ALA A 101 -7.45 -7.73 -9.49
C ALA A 101 -7.40 -8.69 -8.30
N THR A 102 -6.83 -9.90 -8.47
CA THR A 102 -6.81 -10.90 -7.39
C THR A 102 -5.99 -10.44 -6.19
N PRO A 103 -4.73 -9.98 -6.34
CA PRO A 103 -3.93 -9.53 -5.20
C PRO A 103 -4.49 -8.26 -4.54
N VAL A 104 -5.09 -7.33 -5.30
CA VAL A 104 -5.78 -6.17 -4.72
C VAL A 104 -6.96 -6.62 -3.85
N SER A 105 -7.77 -7.57 -4.32
CA SER A 105 -8.88 -8.13 -3.52
C SER A 105 -8.40 -8.78 -2.22
N TYR A 106 -7.22 -9.43 -2.23
CA TYR A 106 -6.62 -10.02 -1.05
C TYR A 106 -6.15 -8.95 -0.06
N ALA A 107 -5.50 -7.90 -0.54
CA ALA A 107 -5.10 -6.76 0.28
C ALA A 107 -6.32 -6.08 0.92
N GLN A 108 -7.40 -5.88 0.17
CA GLN A 108 -8.66 -5.34 0.68
C GLN A 108 -9.26 -6.24 1.78
N ALA A 109 -9.32 -7.56 1.55
CA ALA A 109 -9.86 -8.51 2.53
C ALA A 109 -9.04 -8.51 3.84
N LEU A 110 -7.71 -8.44 3.74
CA LEU A 110 -6.82 -8.33 4.90
C LEU A 110 -7.07 -7.02 5.66
N ALA A 111 -7.14 -5.89 4.96
CA ALA A 111 -7.41 -4.59 5.57
C ALA A 111 -8.78 -4.54 6.26
N GLN A 112 -9.82 -5.12 5.65
CA GLN A 112 -11.15 -5.26 6.26
C GLN A 112 -11.12 -6.13 7.52
N ALA A 113 -10.40 -7.26 7.51
CA ALA A 113 -10.28 -8.13 8.68
C ALA A 113 -9.58 -7.42 9.85
N ILE A 114 -8.53 -6.64 9.57
CA ILE A 114 -7.82 -5.82 10.57
C ILE A 114 -8.75 -4.74 11.13
N LEU A 115 -9.48 -4.05 10.26
CA LEU A 115 -10.45 -2.99 10.62
C LEU A 115 -11.63 -3.52 11.45
N GLY A 116 -11.99 -4.80 11.30
CA GLY A 116 -13.05 -5.44 12.06
C GLY A 116 -12.81 -5.47 13.58
N ASN A 117 -11.56 -5.33 14.04
CA ASN A 117 -11.19 -5.28 15.46
C ASN A 117 -11.63 -6.51 16.30
N THR A 118 -11.92 -7.65 15.66
CA THR A 118 -12.34 -8.90 16.32
C THR A 118 -11.21 -9.92 16.47
N LEU A 119 -10.05 -9.66 15.85
CA LEU A 119 -8.92 -10.57 15.82
C LEU A 119 -8.14 -10.54 17.15
N PRO A 120 -7.61 -11.69 17.62
CA PRO A 120 -6.58 -11.70 18.65
C PRO A 120 -5.37 -10.84 18.26
N GLN A 121 -4.72 -10.21 19.24
CA GLN A 121 -3.60 -9.29 18.98
C GLN A 121 -2.47 -9.91 18.13
N SER A 122 -2.10 -11.16 18.40
CA SER A 122 -1.07 -11.87 17.63
C SER A 122 -1.48 -12.09 16.17
N VAL A 123 -2.74 -12.44 15.93
CA VAL A 123 -3.29 -12.63 14.58
C VAL A 123 -3.35 -11.28 13.85
N ASN A 124 -3.84 -10.23 14.53
CA ASN A 124 -3.88 -8.89 13.95
C ASN A 124 -2.48 -8.44 13.51
N LYS A 125 -1.47 -8.58 14.37
CA LYS A 125 -0.08 -8.22 14.02
C LYS A 125 0.45 -9.02 12.82
N ALA A 126 0.17 -10.32 12.76
CA ALA A 126 0.58 -11.15 11.64
C ALA A 126 -0.13 -10.74 10.33
N LEU A 127 -1.43 -10.46 10.37
CA LEU A 127 -2.17 -9.99 9.19
C LEU A 127 -1.75 -8.59 8.75
N THR A 128 -1.40 -7.70 9.68
CA THR A 128 -0.83 -6.38 9.36
C THR A 128 0.49 -6.51 8.62
N GLY A 129 1.39 -7.41 9.06
CA GLY A 129 2.63 -7.70 8.34
C GLY A 129 2.39 -8.32 6.96
N LEU A 130 1.45 -9.26 6.85
CA LEU A 130 1.10 -9.84 5.55
C LEU A 130 0.50 -8.80 4.59
N LEU A 131 -0.35 -7.90 5.09
CA LEU A 131 -0.91 -6.81 4.31
C LEU A 131 0.20 -5.86 3.82
N HIS A 132 1.17 -5.55 4.68
CA HIS A 132 2.35 -4.78 4.30
C HIS A 132 3.08 -5.40 3.11
N ASP A 133 3.43 -6.67 3.22
CA ASP A 133 4.19 -7.37 2.18
C ASP A 133 3.39 -7.48 0.87
N MET A 134 2.08 -7.75 0.95
CA MET A 134 1.19 -7.81 -0.21
C MET A 134 1.09 -6.48 -0.94
N VAL A 135 0.93 -5.37 -0.20
CA VAL A 135 0.81 -4.04 -0.80
C VAL A 135 2.12 -3.59 -1.44
N HIS A 136 3.26 -3.93 -0.84
CA HIS A 136 4.57 -3.66 -1.46
C HIS A 136 4.77 -4.49 -2.72
N LEU A 137 4.42 -5.78 -2.69
CA LEU A 137 4.47 -6.64 -3.88
C LEU A 137 3.62 -6.06 -5.02
N LEU A 138 2.41 -5.60 -4.72
CA LEU A 138 1.54 -4.91 -5.68
C LEU A 138 2.17 -3.63 -6.22
N ALA A 139 2.73 -2.80 -5.33
CA ALA A 139 3.33 -1.53 -5.72
C ALA A 139 4.56 -1.72 -6.62
N ASP A 140 5.36 -2.75 -6.34
CA ASP A 140 6.48 -3.13 -7.19
C ASP A 140 5.96 -3.66 -8.54
N PHE A 141 4.98 -4.56 -8.52
CA PHE A 141 4.42 -5.20 -9.71
C PHE A 141 3.84 -4.20 -10.73
N VAL A 142 3.01 -3.25 -10.28
CA VAL A 142 2.39 -2.26 -11.20
C VAL A 142 3.41 -1.33 -11.85
N LYS A 143 4.63 -1.27 -11.32
CA LYS A 143 5.75 -0.47 -11.83
C LYS A 143 6.77 -1.29 -12.61
N GLU A 144 6.54 -2.59 -12.78
CA GLU A 144 7.50 -3.45 -13.45
C GLU A 144 7.63 -3.10 -14.93
N PRO A 145 8.87 -3.03 -15.46
CA PRO A 145 9.07 -2.78 -16.87
C PRO A 145 8.41 -3.83 -17.74
N TYR A 146 7.85 -3.40 -18.87
CA TYR A 146 7.31 -4.33 -19.84
C TYR A 146 8.44 -5.13 -20.48
N LEU A 147 8.26 -6.45 -20.51
CA LEU A 147 9.13 -7.32 -21.29
C LEU A 147 8.96 -6.96 -22.77
N HIS A 148 9.96 -6.31 -23.36
CA HIS A 148 10.06 -6.17 -24.80
C HIS A 148 10.28 -7.56 -25.41
N ALA A 149 9.23 -8.11 -26.02
CA ALA A 149 9.27 -9.38 -26.75
C ALA A 149 10.07 -9.26 -28.06
#